data_AF-A0A453PTA3-F1
#
_entry.id   AF-A0A453PTA3-F1
#
_cell.length_a   1.000
_cell.length_b   1.000
_cell.length_c   1.000
_cell.angle_alpha   90.00
_cell.angle_beta   90.00
_cell.angle_gamma   90.00
#
_symmetry.space_group_name_H-M   'P 1'
#
loop_
_entity.id
_entity.type
_entity.pdbx_description
1 polymer ?
#
loop_
_entity_poly.entity_id
_entity_poly.type
_entity_poly.pdbx_seq_one_letter_code
_entity_poly.pdbx_strand_id
1 'polypeptide(L)' 'GSRMGSINMSNIFTGKCVAKISALDPTLMVAPRRKGDTSRSTIRSSVSDALEDITALFYDEDRNEIYTGNSRGLVHVWSN' A
#
# COMPACT_ATOMS: atom_id res chain seq x y z
N GLY A 1 3.99 20.77 0.89
CA GLY A 1 3.50 19.62 1.66
C GLY A 1 3.24 18.51 0.69
N SER A 2 3.88 17.36 0.85
CA SER A 2 3.69 16.23 -0.05
C SER A 2 2.22 15.81 -0.06
N ARG A 3 1.67 15.61 -1.25
CA ARG A 3 0.27 15.25 -1.43
C ARG A 3 0.19 13.73 -1.33
N MET A 4 -0.32 13.23 -0.21
CA MET A 4 -0.56 11.80 -0.04
C MET A 4 -1.63 11.33 -1.04
N GLY A 5 -1.31 10.25 -1.76
CA GLY A 5 -2.19 9.63 -2.72
C GLY A 5 -3.24 8.72 -2.07
N SER A 6 -4.04 8.09 -2.93
CA SER A 6 -4.91 6.99 -2.57
C SER A 6 -5.03 6.07 -3.78
N ILE A 7 -5.23 4.77 -3.54
CA ILE A 7 -5.45 3.79 -4.61
C ILE A 7 -6.93 3.46 -4.62
N ASN A 8 -7.55 3.64 -5.78
CA ASN A 8 -8.95 3.30 -5.99
C ASN A 8 -9.01 2.01 -6.81
N MET A 9 -9.77 1.04 -6.31
CA MET A 9 -10.07 -0.19 -7.03
C MET A 9 -11.48 -0.07 -7.58
N SER A 10 -11.61 -0.22 -8.89
CA SER A 10 -12.88 -0.12 -9.59
C SER A 10 -13.09 -1.30 -10.52
N ASN A 11 -14.33 -1.69 -10.71
CA ASN A 11 -14.68 -2.65 -11.74
C ASN A 11 -14.45 -2.03 -13.12
N ILE A 12 -13.62 -2.66 -13.96
CA ILE A 12 -13.22 -2.10 -15.26
C ILE A 12 -14.38 -1.96 -16.25
N PHE A 13 -15.42 -2.78 -16.15
CA PHE A 13 -16.57 -2.75 -17.06
C PHE A 13 -17.62 -1.71 -16.66
N THR A 14 -17.78 -1.44 -15.37
CA THR A 14 -18.84 -0.54 -14.85
C THR A 14 -18.30 0.81 -14.34
N GLY A 15 -17.00 0.92 -14.11
CA GLY A 15 -16.37 2.08 -13.47
C GLY A 15 -16.70 2.24 -11.98
N LYS A 16 -17.52 1.35 -11.39
CA LYS A 16 -17.92 1.45 -9.98
C LYS A 16 -16.72 1.19 -9.06
N CYS A 17 -16.48 2.10 -8.11
CA CYS A 17 -15.50 1.89 -7.04
C CYS A 17 -15.95 0.76 -6.11
N VAL A 18 -15.07 -0.22 -5.89
CA VAL A 18 -15.32 -1.38 -5.02
C VAL A 18 -14.52 -1.32 -3.73
N ALA A 19 -13.36 -0.65 -3.74
CA ALA A 19 -12.53 -0.43 -2.57
C ALA A 19 -11.61 0.77 -2.77
N LYS A 20 -11.12 1.34 -1.66
CA LYS A 20 -10.17 2.45 -1.68
C LYS A 20 -9.15 2.27 -0.56
N ILE A 21 -7.87 2.26 -0.91
CA ILE A 21 -6.77 2.35 0.05
C ILE A 21 -6.45 3.84 0.24
N SER A 22 -6.61 4.32 1.46
CA SER A 22 -6.43 5.72 1.84
C SER A 22 -5.74 5.80 3.18
N ALA A 23 -4.79 6.70 3.34
CA ALA A 23 -4.12 6.91 4.63
C ALA A 23 -5.06 7.37 5.76
N LEU A 24 -6.26 7.84 5.41
CA LEU A 24 -7.29 8.21 6.37
C LEU A 24 -8.21 7.06 6.75
N ASP A 25 -8.02 5.87 6.17
CA ASP A 25 -8.82 4.69 6.50
C ASP A 25 -8.36 4.11 7.85
N PRO A 26 -9.20 4.15 8.90
CA PRO A 26 -8.84 3.67 10.23
C PRO A 26 -8.73 2.14 10.30
N THR A 27 -9.20 1.42 9.28
CA THR A 27 -9.15 -0.05 9.22
C THR A 27 -7.81 -0.57 8.69
N LEU A 28 -7.01 0.28 8.05
CA LEU A 28 -5.69 -0.12 7.54
C LEU A 28 -4.69 -0.29 8.69
N MET A 29 -4.23 -1.52 8.86
CA MET A 29 -3.25 -1.87 9.89
C MET A 29 -1.88 -2.12 9.27
N VAL A 30 -0.83 -1.56 9.88
CA VAL A 30 0.54 -1.96 9.57
C VAL A 30 0.82 -3.28 10.27
N ALA A 31 1.06 -4.34 9.48
CA ALA A 31 1.30 -5.66 10.01
C ALA A 31 2.44 -5.64 11.07
N PRO A 32 2.21 -6.18 12.28
CA PRO A 32 3.22 -6.20 13.32
C PRO A 32 4.42 -7.05 12.88
N ARG A 33 5.62 -6.62 13.28
CA ARG A 33 6.81 -7.44 13.04
C ARG A 33 6.74 -8.72 13.86
N ARG A 34 6.96 -9.87 13.21
CA ARG A 34 7.14 -11.13 13.93
C ARG A 34 8.42 -11.03 14.77
N LYS A 35 8.29 -11.23 16.08
CA LYS A 35 9.42 -11.20 17.01
C LYS A 35 10.43 -12.29 16.58
N GLY A 36 11.67 -11.90 16.27
CA GLY A 36 12.74 -12.82 15.86
C GLY A 36 12.99 -12.93 14.35
N ASP A 37 12.19 -12.26 13.50
CA ASP A 37 12.46 -12.21 12.06
C ASP A 37 13.46 -11.09 11.73
N THR A 38 14.73 -11.45 11.55
CA THR A 38 15.82 -10.54 11.17
C THR A 38 15.87 -10.28 9.66
N SER A 39 15.06 -10.96 8.86
CA SER A 39 15.04 -10.82 7.40
C SER A 39 14.27 -9.58 6.90
N ARG A 40 13.40 -9.01 7.75
CA ARG A 40 12.60 -7.82 7.41
C ARG A 40 13.31 -6.52 7.82
N SER A 41 13.18 -5.51 6.96
CA SER A 41 13.74 -4.16 7.14
C SER A 41 13.48 -3.56 8.54
N THR A 42 14.46 -2.81 9.04
CA THR A 42 14.34 -2.00 10.28
C THR A 42 13.57 -0.70 10.07
N ILE A 43 13.34 -0.30 8.82
CA ILE A 43 12.64 0.92 8.44
C ILE A 43 11.17 0.80 8.84
N ARG A 44 10.71 1.72 9.68
CA ARG A 44 9.29 1.89 10.01
C ARG A 44 8.67 2.79 8.94
N SER A 45 7.61 2.31 8.29
CA SER A 45 6.79 3.11 7.37
C SER A 45 5.40 3.23 7.94
N SER A 46 4.82 4.43 7.91
CA SER A 46 3.39 4.63 8.12
C SER A 46 2.61 4.33 6.84
N VAL A 47 1.28 4.22 6.94
CA VAL A 47 0.39 4.16 5.78
C VAL A 47 0.55 5.41 4.90
N SER A 48 0.77 6.56 5.53
CA SER A 48 1.01 7.83 4.84
C SER A 48 2.27 7.81 3.99
N ASP A 49 3.39 7.33 4.54
CA ASP A 49 4.67 7.21 3.81
C ASP A 49 4.56 6.24 2.63
N ALA A 50 3.69 5.22 2.76
CA ALA A 50 3.46 4.21 1.73
C ALA A 50 2.65 4.74 0.54
N LEU A 51 1.86 5.80 0.75
CA LEU A 51 1.04 6.44 -0.28
C LEU A 51 1.60 7.79 -0.75
N GLU A 52 2.76 8.19 -0.25
CA GLU A 52 3.48 9.39 -0.67
C GLU A 52 4.25 9.09 -1.97
N ASP A 53 4.14 9.99 -2.95
CA ASP A 53 4.92 9.97 -4.20
C ASP A 53 5.07 8.59 -4.85
N ILE A 54 3.94 7.87 -5.01
CA ILE A 54 3.91 6.58 -5.70
C ILE A 54 4.37 6.77 -7.15
N THR A 55 5.38 6.01 -7.55
CA THR A 55 5.97 6.01 -8.91
C THR A 55 5.73 4.71 -9.67
N ALA A 56 5.45 3.61 -8.96
CA ALA A 56 5.17 2.32 -9.54
C ALA A 56 4.03 1.63 -8.79
N LEU A 57 3.21 0.87 -9.53
CA LEU A 57 2.13 0.06 -8.99
C LEU A 57 2.05 -1.27 -9.76
N PHE A 58 1.90 -2.36 -9.02
CA PHE A 58 1.73 -3.70 -9.55
C PHE A 58 0.66 -4.45 -8.74
N TYR A 59 -0.20 -5.20 -9.40
CA TYR A 59 -1.21 -6.05 -8.75
C TYR A 59 -0.89 -7.52 -9.05
N ASP A 60 -0.76 -8.30 -7.97
CA ASP A 60 -0.63 -9.75 -8.03
C ASP A 60 -2.04 -10.35 -7.84
N GLU A 61 -2.64 -10.80 -8.94
CA GLU A 61 -3.98 -11.39 -8.97
C GLU A 61 -4.06 -12.69 -8.18
N ASP A 62 -3.00 -13.52 -8.21
CA ASP A 62 -2.97 -14.82 -7.54
C ASP A 62 -2.93 -14.67 -6.02
N ARG A 63 -2.25 -13.62 -5.53
CA ARG A 63 -2.11 -13.34 -4.09
C ARG A 63 -3.13 -12.34 -3.55
N ASN A 64 -3.87 -11.68 -4.42
CA ASN A 64 -4.72 -10.54 -4.08
C ASN A 64 -3.94 -9.44 -3.32
N GLU A 65 -2.74 -9.13 -3.81
CA GLU A 65 -1.81 -8.17 -3.21
C GLU A 65 -1.50 -7.02 -4.18
N ILE A 66 -1.48 -5.79 -3.66
CA ILE A 66 -1.00 -4.62 -4.41
C ILE A 66 0.39 -4.26 -3.91
N TYR A 67 1.31 -4.03 -4.84
CA TYR A 67 2.67 -3.57 -4.58
C TYR A 67 2.80 -2.13 -5.07
N THR A 68 3.30 -1.24 -4.21
CA THR A 68 3.57 0.16 -4.55
C THR A 68 5.03 0.49 -4.35
N GLY A 69 5.64 1.20 -5.29
CA GLY A 69 6.97 1.79 -5.16
C GLY A 69 6.88 3.31 -5.09
N ASN A 70 7.64 3.96 -4.21
CA ASN A 70 7.67 5.42 -4.10
C ASN A 70 9.00 6.05 -4.53
N SER A 71 9.05 7.37 -4.64
CA SER A 71 10.23 8.17 -5.03
C SER A 71 11.45 7.97 -4.12
N ARG A 72 11.26 7.40 -2.92
CA ARG A 72 12.32 7.08 -1.94
C ARG A 72 12.91 5.69 -2.15
N GLY A 73 12.45 4.94 -3.15
CA GLY A 73 12.89 3.57 -3.42
C GLY A 73 12.36 2.54 -2.43
N LEU A 74 11.31 2.87 -1.68
CA LEU A 74 10.64 1.92 -0.79
C LEU A 74 9.54 1.18 -1.55
N VAL A 75 9.38 -0.11 -1.23
CA VAL A 75 8.28 -0.96 -1.72
C VAL A 75 7.37 -1.32 -0.55
N HIS A 76 6.07 -1.14 -0.76
CA HIS A 76 5.03 -1.49 0.21
C HIS A 76 4.08 -2.51 -0.40
N VAL A 77 3.58 -3.40 0.45
CA VAL A 77 2.64 -4.47 0.07
C VAL A 77 1.34 -4.25 0.82
N TRP A 78 0.24 -4.24 0.06
CA TRP A 78 -1.12 -4.12 0.56
C TRP A 78 -1.82 -5.46 0.32
N SER A 79 -2.29 -6.10 1.39
CA SER A 79 -2.98 -7.39 1.36
C SER A 79 -4.30 -7.29 2.11
N ASN A 80 -5.27 -8.14 1.76
CA ASN A 80 -6.51 -8.32 2.50
C ASN A 80 -6.36 -9.33 3.66
#